data_AF-A0A7C7BRI7-F1
#
_entry.id   AF-A0A7C7BRI7-F1
#
_cell.length_a   1.000
_cell.length_b   1.000
_cell.length_c   1.000
_cell.angle_alpha   90.00
_cell.angle_beta   90.00
_cell.angle_gamma   90.00
#
_symmetry.space_group_name_H-M   'P 1'
#
loop_
_entity.id
_entity.type
_entity.pdbx_description
1 polymer ?
#
loop_
_entity_poly.entity_id
_entity_poly.type
_entity_poly.pdbx_seq_one_letter_code
_entity_poly.pdbx_strand_id
1 'polypeptide(L)'
;MTLKANRKRGSSHRPHKSWPLILAGTAALALAMGIGRFAYTPILPFMISEVGFGATEGGLIASWNFIGYCIGSLIPILPFFNGRLKTWFFGAVAASIFTTGCMGLVQDLNWFALIRFTSGIASAFTLIFGTSLILPSIQALGKITISTSHFTGVGLGMALSAIVVSVMGAFNFPWYELWYGVALLALLLAIPVIVFTPNEIPRQKAKNKTEKSNFEFGFITITLAYGLFGFGYVILGTFISAMARSTPELVPTEPYVWLMVGLCGIPTVMFWPWLGQRISNDFALMIACAVEAIGIYVAVVVPGQTGIIIAASLLGATFMGITALALLEGQARFDGTVIISTAVLTSAFGVGQMVGPYFAGLVIDKTGSFATAMIVSSGALMVAALLMLNPQRLAKFRN
;
A
#
# COMPACT_ATOMS: atom_id res chain seq x y z
N MET A 1 -5.27 -64.34 -23.19
CA MET A 1 -6.26 -63.41 -23.78
C MET A 1 -6.73 -62.42 -22.72
N THR A 2 -6.48 -61.14 -23.00
CA THR A 2 -7.12 -59.90 -22.47
C THR A 2 -7.16 -59.61 -20.96
N LEU A 3 -6.10 -58.94 -20.48
CA LEU A 3 -6.16 -57.98 -19.37
C LEU A 3 -6.82 -56.66 -19.87
N LYS A 4 -7.97 -56.29 -19.30
CA LYS A 4 -8.62 -54.99 -19.53
C LYS A 4 -7.85 -53.89 -18.80
N ALA A 5 -7.11 -53.07 -19.55
CA ALA A 5 -6.52 -51.84 -19.05
C ALA A 5 -7.62 -50.78 -18.85
N ASN A 6 -7.83 -50.39 -17.59
CA ASN A 6 -8.74 -49.34 -17.19
C ASN A 6 -8.09 -47.97 -17.44
N ARG A 7 -8.30 -47.38 -18.62
CA ARG A 7 -7.90 -46.00 -18.94
C ARG A 7 -8.79 -45.03 -18.16
N LYS A 8 -8.31 -44.58 -16.99
CA LYS A 8 -8.81 -43.36 -16.35
C LYS A 8 -8.70 -42.21 -17.34
N ARG A 9 -9.84 -41.60 -17.67
CA ARG A 9 -9.94 -40.35 -18.42
C ARG A 9 -9.09 -39.29 -17.71
N GLY A 10 -7.95 -38.94 -18.31
CA GLY A 10 -7.21 -37.75 -17.94
C GLY A 10 -8.11 -36.55 -18.18
N SER A 11 -8.45 -35.83 -17.11
CA SER A 11 -9.06 -34.50 -17.21
C SER A 11 -8.13 -33.64 -18.06
N SER A 12 -8.64 -33.17 -19.20
CA SER A 12 -7.96 -32.27 -20.11
C SER A 12 -7.37 -31.08 -19.35
N HIS A 13 -6.05 -31.07 -19.12
CA HIS A 13 -5.32 -29.89 -18.67
C HIS A 13 -5.35 -28.89 -19.82
N ARG A 14 -6.39 -28.05 -19.87
CA ARG A 14 -6.30 -26.81 -20.65
C ARG A 14 -5.11 -26.04 -20.05
N PRO A 15 -4.17 -25.52 -20.85
CA PRO A 15 -3.13 -24.65 -20.33
C PRO A 15 -3.84 -23.42 -19.76
N HIS A 16 -3.98 -23.38 -18.44
CA HIS A 16 -4.55 -22.23 -17.77
C HIS A 16 -3.61 -21.05 -18.05
N LYS A 17 -4.09 -20.12 -18.88
CA LYS A 17 -3.35 -18.89 -19.17
C LYS A 17 -3.19 -18.16 -17.82
N SER A 18 -2.00 -17.61 -17.56
CA SER A 18 -1.71 -16.91 -16.29
C SER A 18 -2.22 -15.48 -16.26
N TRP A 19 -2.48 -14.88 -17.42
CA TRP A 19 -2.94 -13.49 -17.52
C TRP A 19 -4.28 -13.21 -16.80
N PRO A 20 -5.29 -14.11 -16.73
CA PRO A 20 -6.52 -13.85 -15.99
C PRO A 20 -6.28 -13.74 -14.49
N LEU A 21 -5.38 -14.56 -13.94
CA LEU A 21 -5.02 -14.52 -12.52
C LEU A 21 -4.28 -13.22 -12.18
N ILE A 22 -3.39 -12.78 -13.06
CA ILE A 22 -2.69 -11.50 -12.92
C ILE A 22 -3.69 -10.36 -13.00
N LEU A 23 -4.60 -10.39 -13.99
CA LEU A 23 -5.64 -9.37 -14.15
C LEU A 23 -6.57 -9.29 -12.93
N ALA A 24 -7.00 -10.43 -12.37
CA ALA A 24 -7.80 -10.46 -11.14
C ALA A 24 -7.05 -9.82 -9.97
N GLY A 25 -5.77 -10.19 -9.77
CA GLY A 25 -4.97 -9.67 -8.67
C GLY A 25 -4.63 -8.19 -8.80
N THR A 26 -4.22 -7.78 -9.99
CA THR A 26 -3.97 -6.37 -10.32
C THR A 26 -5.23 -5.54 -10.12
N ALA A 27 -6.40 -6.01 -10.59
CA ALA A 27 -7.66 -5.28 -10.40
C ALA A 27 -8.10 -5.23 -8.93
N ALA A 28 -7.95 -6.32 -8.19
CA ALA A 28 -8.27 -6.37 -6.76
C ALA A 28 -7.41 -5.40 -5.93
N LEU A 29 -6.11 -5.33 -6.22
CA LEU A 29 -5.23 -4.38 -5.54
C LEU A 29 -5.42 -2.94 -6.05
N ALA A 30 -5.76 -2.75 -7.32
CA ALA A 30 -6.13 -1.43 -7.83
C ALA A 30 -7.37 -0.88 -7.13
N LEU A 31 -8.43 -1.67 -6.99
CA LEU A 31 -9.67 -1.21 -6.37
C LEU A 31 -9.54 -1.03 -4.85
N ALA A 32 -8.89 -1.96 -4.14
CA ALA A 32 -8.89 -1.91 -2.68
C ALA A 32 -7.75 -1.04 -2.11
N MET A 33 -6.54 -1.20 -2.65
CA MET A 33 -5.39 -0.42 -2.20
C MET A 33 -5.29 0.90 -2.95
N GLY A 34 -5.21 0.86 -4.29
CA GLY A 34 -5.03 2.07 -5.09
C GLY A 34 -6.19 3.06 -4.98
N ILE A 35 -7.43 2.57 -5.02
CA ILE A 35 -8.63 3.40 -4.87
C ILE A 35 -9.06 3.47 -3.41
N GLY A 36 -9.50 2.36 -2.81
CA GLY A 36 -10.09 2.34 -1.46
C GLY A 36 -9.22 2.99 -0.39
N ARG A 37 -7.91 2.75 -0.42
CA ARG A 37 -6.96 3.33 0.54
C ARG A 37 -6.39 4.68 0.09
N PHE A 38 -6.07 4.84 -1.18
CA PHE A 38 -5.21 5.93 -1.68
C PHE A 38 -5.90 6.99 -2.54
N ALA A 39 -7.15 6.80 -3.01
CA ALA A 39 -7.88 7.85 -3.74
C ALA A 39 -8.23 9.07 -2.86
N TYR A 40 -8.08 8.95 -1.54
CA TYR A 40 -8.26 10.07 -0.63
C TYR A 40 -7.31 11.24 -0.93
N THR A 41 -6.06 10.96 -1.30
CA THR A 41 -5.05 12.00 -1.54
C THR A 41 -5.46 13.04 -2.59
N PRO A 42 -5.84 12.66 -3.83
CA PRO A 42 -6.25 13.65 -4.84
C PRO A 42 -7.61 14.29 -4.54
N ILE A 43 -8.46 13.67 -3.70
CA ILE A 43 -9.77 14.21 -3.32
C ILE A 43 -9.69 15.17 -2.13
N LEU A 44 -8.72 14.97 -1.23
CA LEU A 44 -8.50 15.77 -0.03
C LEU A 44 -8.52 17.29 -0.26
N PRO A 45 -7.82 17.88 -1.26
CA PRO A 45 -7.89 19.33 -1.49
C PRO A 45 -9.33 19.85 -1.67
N PHE A 46 -10.19 19.11 -2.38
CA PHE A 46 -11.60 19.49 -2.57
C PHE A 46 -12.39 19.40 -1.26
N MET A 47 -12.14 18.35 -0.46
CA MET A 47 -12.80 18.20 0.84
C MET A 47 -12.40 19.33 1.81
N ILE A 48 -11.12 19.71 1.85
CA ILE A 48 -10.65 20.84 2.67
C ILE A 48 -11.37 22.13 2.26
N SER A 49 -11.49 22.41 0.95
CA SER A 49 -12.15 23.63 0.48
C SER A 49 -13.67 23.65 0.63
N GLU A 50 -14.34 22.49 0.51
CA GLU A 50 -15.81 22.43 0.41
C GLU A 50 -16.51 21.94 1.69
N VAL A 51 -15.87 21.09 2.51
CA VAL A 51 -16.43 20.61 3.79
C VAL A 51 -16.09 21.56 4.93
N GLY A 52 -15.05 22.39 4.78
CA GLY A 52 -14.61 23.34 5.80
C GLY A 52 -13.67 22.74 6.86
N PHE A 53 -13.02 21.61 6.53
CA PHE A 53 -12.03 20.96 7.39
C PHE A 53 -10.62 21.49 7.14
N GLY A 54 -9.79 21.53 8.19
CA GLY A 54 -8.37 21.84 8.09
C GLY A 54 -7.52 20.62 7.72
N ALA A 55 -6.20 20.81 7.71
CA ALA A 55 -5.26 19.72 7.47
C ALA A 55 -5.29 18.69 8.62
N THR A 56 -5.62 19.10 9.85
CA THR A 56 -5.74 18.23 11.03
C THR A 56 -6.84 17.20 10.85
N GLU A 57 -8.05 17.62 10.52
CA GLU A 57 -9.17 16.71 10.25
C GLU A 57 -8.88 15.86 9.01
N GLY A 58 -8.31 16.47 7.97
CA GLY A 58 -7.86 15.77 6.76
C GLY A 58 -6.89 14.62 7.08
N GLY A 59 -5.90 14.89 7.92
CA GLY A 59 -4.94 13.91 8.42
C GLY A 59 -5.60 12.85 9.30
N LEU A 60 -6.53 13.22 10.19
CA LEU A 60 -7.23 12.28 11.06
C LEU A 60 -8.04 11.25 10.27
N ILE A 61 -8.75 11.69 9.22
CA ILE A 61 -9.52 10.82 8.31
C ILE A 61 -8.58 9.82 7.60
N ALA A 62 -7.39 10.25 7.18
CA ALA A 62 -6.37 9.35 6.62
C ALA A 62 -5.87 8.33 7.68
N SER A 63 -5.53 8.81 8.88
CA SER A 63 -5.06 7.99 10.00
C SER A 63 -6.01 6.86 10.34
N TRP A 64 -7.33 7.10 10.36
CA TRP A 64 -8.32 6.06 10.65
C TRP A 64 -8.32 4.91 9.63
N ASN A 65 -8.02 5.19 8.36
CA ASN A 65 -7.84 4.12 7.37
C ASN A 65 -6.63 3.24 7.69
N PHE A 66 -5.53 3.84 8.12
CA PHE A 66 -4.32 3.11 8.49
C PHE A 66 -4.50 2.29 9.76
N ILE A 67 -5.27 2.78 10.74
CA ILE A 67 -5.70 2.00 11.91
C ILE A 67 -6.49 0.78 11.48
N GLY A 68 -7.50 0.99 10.62
CA GLY A 68 -8.32 -0.09 10.09
C GLY A 68 -7.51 -1.13 9.32
N TYR A 69 -6.57 -0.69 8.50
CA TYR A 69 -5.67 -1.59 7.77
C TYR A 69 -4.75 -2.39 8.70
N CYS A 70 -4.18 -1.74 9.72
CA CYS A 70 -3.31 -2.39 10.71
C CYS A 70 -4.07 -3.51 11.44
N ILE A 71 -5.24 -3.19 12.01
CA ILE A 71 -6.09 -4.18 12.70
C ILE A 71 -6.57 -5.26 11.72
N GLY A 72 -7.02 -4.84 10.53
CA GLY A 72 -7.46 -5.74 9.45
C GLY A 72 -6.38 -6.71 8.98
N SER A 73 -5.10 -6.38 9.11
CA SER A 73 -3.99 -7.27 8.75
C SER A 73 -3.77 -8.39 9.75
N LEU A 74 -4.15 -8.18 11.01
CA LEU A 74 -3.96 -9.14 12.11
C LEU A 74 -5.16 -10.09 12.25
N ILE A 75 -6.37 -9.63 11.94
CA ILE A 75 -7.60 -10.41 12.06
C ILE A 75 -7.54 -11.77 11.33
N PRO A 76 -7.02 -11.89 10.08
CA PRO A 76 -6.94 -13.16 9.36
C PRO A 76 -6.06 -14.24 10.02
N ILE A 77 -5.26 -13.89 11.03
CA ILE A 77 -4.46 -14.85 11.82
C ILE A 77 -5.37 -15.70 12.73
N LEU A 78 -6.56 -15.18 13.06
CA LEU A 78 -7.49 -15.85 13.98
C LEU A 78 -8.02 -17.17 13.38
N PRO A 79 -8.21 -18.23 14.19
CA PRO A 79 -8.63 -19.56 13.73
C PRO A 79 -9.96 -19.59 12.97
N PHE A 80 -10.81 -18.58 13.15
CA PHE A 80 -12.10 -18.43 12.49
C PHE A 80 -11.99 -18.22 10.97
N PHE A 81 -10.86 -17.70 10.47
CA PHE A 81 -10.63 -17.47 9.04
C PHE A 81 -10.10 -18.71 8.30
N ASN A 82 -10.14 -19.88 8.94
CA ASN A 82 -9.76 -21.14 8.33
C ASN A 82 -10.85 -21.60 7.33
N GLY A 83 -10.56 -21.43 6.04
CA GLY A 83 -11.43 -21.85 4.93
C GLY A 83 -12.42 -20.78 4.49
N ARG A 84 -12.92 -20.87 3.24
CA ARG A 84 -13.78 -19.86 2.58
C ARG A 84 -13.06 -18.53 2.30
N LEU A 85 -11.75 -18.57 2.06
CA LEU A 85 -10.93 -17.42 1.65
C LEU A 85 -11.59 -16.61 0.51
N LYS A 86 -12.19 -17.28 -0.48
CA LYS A 86 -12.86 -16.64 -1.61
C LYS A 86 -14.09 -15.84 -1.19
N THR A 87 -14.82 -16.32 -0.17
CA THR A 87 -15.98 -15.60 0.38
C THR A 87 -15.53 -14.35 1.13
N TRP A 88 -14.52 -14.47 1.99
CA TRP A 88 -13.94 -13.32 2.71
C TRP A 88 -13.35 -12.28 1.75
N PHE A 89 -12.66 -12.75 0.71
CA PHE A 89 -12.11 -11.90 -0.34
C PHE A 89 -13.18 -11.10 -1.06
N PHE A 90 -14.26 -11.76 -1.54
CA PHE A 90 -15.34 -11.03 -2.22
C PHE A 90 -16.12 -10.10 -1.28
N GLY A 91 -16.33 -10.50 -0.02
CA GLY A 91 -16.91 -9.62 0.99
C GLY A 91 -16.07 -8.37 1.22
N ALA A 92 -14.74 -8.51 1.26
CA ALA A 92 -13.82 -7.40 1.39
C ALA A 92 -13.80 -6.48 0.16
N VAL A 93 -13.84 -7.04 -1.05
CA VAL A 93 -13.95 -6.27 -2.30
C VAL A 93 -15.25 -5.45 -2.32
N ALA A 94 -16.37 -6.08 -1.97
CA ALA A 94 -17.67 -5.41 -1.88
C ALA A 94 -17.66 -4.31 -0.81
N ALA A 95 -17.10 -4.58 0.38
CA ALA A 95 -16.96 -3.60 1.44
C ALA A 95 -16.06 -2.42 1.04
N SER A 96 -14.99 -2.67 0.27
CA SER A 96 -14.12 -1.60 -0.25
C SER A 96 -14.89 -0.68 -1.20
N ILE A 97 -15.63 -1.23 -2.17
CA ILE A 97 -16.41 -0.44 -3.14
C ILE A 97 -17.51 0.35 -2.41
N PHE A 98 -18.21 -0.31 -1.49
CA PHE A 98 -19.28 0.30 -0.69
C PHE A 98 -18.74 1.46 0.16
N THR A 99 -17.67 1.24 0.91
CA THR A 99 -17.08 2.30 1.75
C THR A 99 -16.52 3.46 0.92
N THR A 100 -15.96 3.21 -0.27
CA THR A 100 -15.57 4.28 -1.20
C THR A 100 -16.76 5.12 -1.63
N GLY A 101 -17.90 4.51 -1.97
CA GLY A 101 -19.12 5.26 -2.32
C GLY A 101 -19.71 6.03 -1.14
N CYS A 102 -19.72 5.44 0.06
CA CYS A 102 -20.25 6.06 1.27
C CYS A 102 -19.52 7.33 1.70
N MET A 103 -18.27 7.53 1.27
CA MET A 103 -17.56 8.79 1.52
C MET A 103 -18.31 9.99 0.94
N GLY A 104 -19.03 9.85 -0.18
CA GLY A 104 -19.83 10.95 -0.75
C GLY A 104 -21.16 11.23 -0.03
N LEU A 105 -21.55 10.39 0.93
CA LEU A 105 -22.88 10.46 1.58
C LEU A 105 -22.87 11.17 2.95
N VAL A 106 -21.69 11.48 3.49
CA VAL A 106 -21.54 12.01 4.86
C VAL A 106 -20.73 13.30 4.86
N GLN A 107 -20.90 14.12 5.88
CA GLN A 107 -20.09 15.36 6.08
C GLN A 107 -19.50 15.46 7.49
N ASP A 108 -19.83 14.53 8.36
CA ASP A 108 -19.36 14.51 9.75
C ASP A 108 -18.05 13.72 9.88
N LEU A 109 -17.13 14.27 10.69
CA LEU A 109 -15.79 13.73 10.90
C LEU A 109 -15.81 12.31 11.46
N ASN A 110 -16.75 11.98 12.37
CA ASN A 110 -16.83 10.65 12.97
C ASN A 110 -17.30 9.62 11.94
N TRP A 111 -18.24 9.99 11.08
CA TRP A 111 -18.67 9.13 9.97
C TRP A 111 -17.55 8.92 8.95
N PHE A 112 -16.79 9.95 8.59
CA PHE A 112 -15.60 9.77 7.76
C PHE A 112 -14.59 8.83 8.40
N ALA A 113 -14.28 9.02 9.70
CA ALA A 113 -13.39 8.14 10.44
C ALA A 113 -13.85 6.68 10.42
N LEU A 114 -15.13 6.42 10.68
CA LEU A 114 -15.69 5.07 10.69
C LEU A 114 -15.66 4.41 9.29
N ILE A 115 -16.02 5.15 8.24
CA ILE A 115 -15.96 4.67 6.85
C ILE A 115 -14.51 4.38 6.45
N ARG A 116 -13.57 5.27 6.78
CA ARG A 116 -12.15 5.07 6.48
C ARG A 116 -11.57 3.89 7.25
N PHE A 117 -11.91 3.72 8.52
CA PHE A 117 -11.54 2.55 9.33
C PHE A 117 -12.01 1.24 8.70
N THR A 118 -13.30 1.15 8.36
CA THR A 118 -13.87 -0.05 7.71
C THR A 118 -13.27 -0.30 6.33
N SER A 119 -13.02 0.75 5.54
CA SER A 119 -12.29 0.67 4.27
C SER A 119 -10.86 0.16 4.45
N GLY A 120 -10.19 0.52 5.54
CA GLY A 120 -8.86 0.02 5.90
C GLY A 120 -8.87 -1.49 6.14
N ILE A 121 -9.85 -2.00 6.89
CA ILE A 121 -10.04 -3.44 7.11
C ILE A 121 -10.29 -4.16 5.78
N ALA A 122 -11.18 -3.63 4.96
CA ALA A 122 -11.50 -4.17 3.63
C ALA A 122 -10.26 -4.23 2.72
N SER A 123 -9.41 -3.19 2.77
CA SER A 123 -8.14 -3.14 2.04
C SER A 123 -7.18 -4.24 2.47
N ALA A 124 -7.00 -4.44 3.79
CA ALA A 124 -6.15 -5.49 4.34
C ALA A 124 -6.66 -6.89 3.95
N PHE A 125 -7.97 -7.13 4.09
CA PHE A 125 -8.58 -8.41 3.74
C PHE A 125 -8.44 -8.72 2.25
N THR A 126 -8.69 -7.73 1.38
CA THR A 126 -8.55 -7.90 -0.07
C THR A 126 -7.12 -8.27 -0.44
N LEU A 127 -6.13 -7.60 0.17
CA LEU A 127 -4.72 -7.90 -0.05
C LEU A 127 -4.37 -9.31 0.44
N ILE A 128 -4.71 -9.66 1.68
CA ILE A 128 -4.30 -10.93 2.30
C ILE A 128 -4.98 -12.13 1.64
N PHE A 129 -6.32 -12.10 1.51
CA PHE A 129 -7.06 -13.20 0.91
C PHE A 129 -6.86 -13.27 -0.59
N GLY A 130 -6.79 -12.12 -1.28
CA GLY A 130 -6.49 -12.07 -2.71
C GLY A 130 -5.13 -12.67 -3.04
N THR A 131 -4.08 -12.26 -2.33
CA THR A 131 -2.74 -12.84 -2.49
C THR A 131 -2.75 -14.34 -2.22
N SER A 132 -3.47 -14.79 -1.18
CA SER A 132 -3.58 -16.21 -0.82
C SER A 132 -4.32 -17.06 -1.86
N LEU A 133 -5.19 -16.46 -2.70
CA LEU A 133 -5.88 -17.12 -3.81
C LEU A 133 -5.05 -17.11 -5.09
N ILE A 134 -4.45 -15.96 -5.41
CA ILE A 134 -3.80 -15.71 -6.70
C ILE A 134 -2.39 -16.30 -6.74
N LEU A 135 -1.60 -16.08 -5.69
CA LEU A 135 -0.17 -16.46 -5.69
C LEU A 135 0.04 -17.97 -5.85
N PRO A 136 -0.62 -18.86 -5.07
CA PRO A 136 -0.47 -20.30 -5.24
C PRO A 136 -0.95 -20.77 -6.62
N SER A 137 -2.00 -20.13 -7.15
CA SER A 137 -2.54 -20.45 -8.47
C SER A 137 -1.58 -20.11 -9.62
N ILE A 138 -0.86 -18.97 -9.54
CA ILE A 138 0.17 -18.62 -10.53
C ILE A 138 1.38 -19.55 -10.40
N GLN A 139 1.79 -19.87 -9.17
CA GLN A 139 2.92 -20.77 -8.91
C GLN A 139 2.65 -22.19 -9.39
N ALA A 140 1.41 -22.68 -9.27
CA ALA A 140 0.99 -23.98 -9.82
C ALA A 140 1.13 -24.06 -11.35
N LEU A 141 1.21 -22.91 -12.05
CA LEU A 141 1.49 -22.83 -13.50
C LEU A 141 2.99 -22.74 -13.83
N GLY A 142 3.88 -22.87 -12.83
CA GLY A 142 5.34 -22.77 -13.00
C GLY A 142 5.87 -21.35 -13.25
N LYS A 143 5.03 -20.32 -13.07
CA LYS A 143 5.36 -18.92 -13.42
C LYS A 143 5.78 -18.08 -12.22
N ILE A 144 6.86 -18.50 -11.56
CA ILE A 144 7.35 -17.88 -10.32
C ILE A 144 7.79 -16.42 -10.55
N THR A 145 8.39 -16.10 -11.69
CA THR A 145 8.91 -14.75 -11.98
C THR A 145 7.85 -13.65 -12.05
N ILE A 146 6.60 -13.99 -12.36
CA ILE A 146 5.48 -13.04 -12.46
C ILE A 146 4.47 -13.21 -11.32
N SER A 147 4.82 -14.00 -10.30
CA SER A 147 3.90 -14.35 -9.23
C SER A 147 3.52 -13.14 -8.35
N THR A 148 4.37 -12.11 -8.33
CA THR A 148 4.15 -10.83 -7.63
C THR A 148 3.58 -9.73 -8.52
N SER A 149 3.33 -9.98 -9.82
CA SER A 149 2.84 -8.97 -10.76
C SER A 149 1.50 -8.35 -10.34
N HIS A 150 0.70 -9.04 -9.52
CA HIS A 150 -0.55 -8.48 -9.00
C HIS A 150 -0.36 -7.22 -8.15
N PHE A 151 0.79 -7.05 -7.47
CA PHE A 151 1.09 -5.86 -6.67
C PHE A 151 1.20 -4.57 -7.50
N THR A 152 1.41 -4.68 -8.82
CA THR A 152 1.33 -3.53 -9.75
C THR A 152 -0.03 -2.83 -9.71
N GLY A 153 -1.07 -3.55 -9.28
CA GLY A 153 -2.41 -3.02 -9.10
C GLY A 153 -2.47 -1.78 -8.22
N VAL A 154 -1.65 -1.69 -7.16
CA VAL A 154 -1.66 -0.54 -6.25
C VAL A 154 -1.35 0.75 -7.02
N GLY A 155 -0.23 0.79 -7.75
CA GLY A 155 0.15 1.95 -8.58
C GLY A 155 -0.85 2.23 -9.69
N LEU A 156 -1.40 1.19 -10.32
CA LEU A 156 -2.44 1.35 -11.34
C LEU A 156 -3.70 2.01 -10.78
N GLY A 157 -4.18 1.59 -9.60
CA GLY A 157 -5.34 2.20 -8.97
C GLY A 157 -5.11 3.65 -8.53
N MET A 158 -3.90 3.97 -8.06
CA MET A 158 -3.49 5.36 -7.76
C MET A 158 -3.52 6.24 -9.03
N ALA A 159 -2.95 5.74 -10.13
CA ALA A 159 -2.93 6.45 -11.40
C ALA A 159 -4.34 6.64 -11.98
N LEU A 160 -5.17 5.59 -11.98
CA LEU A 160 -6.54 5.68 -12.51
C LEU A 160 -7.44 6.57 -11.64
N SER A 161 -7.32 6.51 -10.31
CA SER A 161 -8.07 7.42 -9.43
C SER A 161 -7.63 8.87 -9.60
N ALA A 162 -6.32 9.13 -9.76
CA ALA A 162 -5.83 10.47 -10.09
C ALA A 162 -6.48 11.01 -11.38
N ILE A 163 -6.50 10.19 -12.44
CA ILE A 163 -7.13 10.58 -13.72
C ILE A 163 -8.61 10.92 -13.53
N VAL A 164 -9.38 10.04 -12.87
CA VAL A 164 -10.80 10.28 -12.62
C VAL A 164 -11.02 11.59 -11.85
N VAL A 165 -10.29 11.78 -10.76
CA VAL A 165 -10.41 12.98 -9.91
C VAL A 165 -10.00 14.24 -10.65
N SER A 166 -8.90 14.20 -11.42
CA SER A 166 -8.45 15.35 -12.22
C SER A 166 -9.43 15.72 -13.33
N VAL A 167 -9.97 14.73 -14.05
CA VAL A 167 -10.95 14.96 -15.11
C VAL A 167 -12.24 15.55 -14.54
N MET A 168 -12.79 14.95 -13.48
CA MET A 168 -13.99 15.45 -12.83
C MET A 168 -13.76 16.84 -12.20
N GLY A 169 -12.61 17.05 -11.56
CA GLY A 169 -12.21 18.34 -11.04
C GLY A 169 -12.14 19.44 -12.11
N ALA A 170 -11.64 19.12 -13.32
CA ALA A 170 -11.62 20.06 -14.45
C ALA A 170 -13.02 20.45 -14.94
N PHE A 171 -14.03 19.61 -14.72
CA PHE A 171 -15.44 19.91 -14.97
C PHE A 171 -16.16 20.52 -13.76
N ASN A 172 -15.44 20.89 -12.69
CA ASN A 172 -15.97 21.48 -11.46
C ASN A 172 -16.99 20.60 -10.71
N PHE A 173 -16.84 19.29 -10.79
CA PHE A 173 -17.60 18.38 -9.93
C PHE A 173 -17.22 18.59 -8.45
N PRO A 174 -18.19 18.60 -7.53
CA PRO A 174 -17.94 18.79 -6.11
C PRO A 174 -17.29 17.54 -5.48
N TRP A 175 -16.71 17.70 -4.30
CA TRP A 175 -15.89 16.68 -3.64
C TRP A 175 -16.59 15.31 -3.50
N TYR A 176 -17.89 15.29 -3.25
CA TYR A 176 -18.67 14.05 -3.04
C TYR A 176 -18.89 13.27 -4.35
N GLU A 177 -18.98 13.95 -5.49
CA GLU A 177 -19.11 13.30 -6.80
C GLU A 177 -17.80 12.65 -7.23
N LEU A 178 -16.65 13.21 -6.82
CA LEU A 178 -15.34 12.59 -7.05
C LEU A 178 -15.26 11.18 -6.42
N TRP A 179 -15.83 11.02 -5.22
CA TRP A 179 -15.96 9.71 -4.56
C TRP A 179 -16.83 8.74 -5.35
N TYR A 180 -17.95 9.20 -5.89
CA TYR A 180 -18.81 8.38 -6.76
C TYR A 180 -18.10 7.97 -8.04
N GLY A 181 -17.31 8.86 -8.64
CA GLY A 181 -16.50 8.57 -9.81
C GLY A 181 -15.49 7.46 -9.55
N VAL A 182 -14.72 7.54 -8.47
CA VAL A 182 -13.74 6.48 -8.13
C VAL A 182 -14.42 5.20 -7.62
N ALA A 183 -15.61 5.28 -7.01
CA ALA A 183 -16.41 4.11 -6.65
C ALA A 183 -16.94 3.37 -7.88
N LEU A 184 -17.37 4.11 -8.92
CA LEU A 184 -17.77 3.54 -10.21
C LEU A 184 -16.58 2.84 -10.89
N LEU A 185 -15.41 3.48 -10.88
CA LEU A 185 -14.18 2.86 -11.37
C LEU A 185 -13.86 1.56 -10.59
N ALA A 186 -13.99 1.57 -9.27
CA ALA A 186 -13.80 0.38 -8.43
C ALA A 186 -14.81 -0.74 -8.77
N LEU A 187 -16.06 -0.40 -9.08
CA LEU A 187 -17.08 -1.34 -9.54
C LEU A 187 -16.72 -1.98 -10.89
N LEU A 188 -16.18 -1.20 -11.84
CA LEU A 188 -15.69 -1.73 -13.11
C LEU A 188 -14.50 -2.66 -12.92
N LEU A 189 -13.56 -2.31 -12.02
CA LEU A 189 -12.42 -3.15 -11.65
C LEU A 189 -12.85 -4.43 -10.92
N ALA A 190 -14.04 -4.47 -10.31
CA ALA A 190 -14.58 -5.68 -9.70
C ALA A 190 -14.91 -6.77 -10.73
N ILE A 191 -15.18 -6.42 -12.00
CA ILE A 191 -15.52 -7.37 -13.06
C ILE A 191 -14.44 -8.46 -13.24
N PRO A 192 -13.17 -8.12 -13.55
CA PRO A 192 -12.12 -9.13 -13.64
C PRO A 192 -11.87 -9.86 -12.32
N VAL A 193 -12.11 -9.21 -11.17
CA VAL A 193 -11.99 -9.86 -9.86
C VAL A 193 -13.02 -10.98 -9.72
N ILE A 194 -14.29 -10.73 -10.02
CA ILE A 194 -15.37 -11.72 -9.92
C ILE A 194 -15.17 -12.84 -10.95
N VAL A 195 -14.81 -12.48 -12.18
CA VAL A 195 -14.72 -13.43 -13.31
C VAL A 195 -13.50 -14.34 -13.21
N PHE A 196 -12.33 -13.82 -12.80
CA PHE A 196 -11.06 -14.54 -12.92
C PHE A 196 -10.44 -14.99 -11.60
N THR A 197 -11.04 -14.68 -10.45
CA THR A 197 -10.52 -15.17 -9.16
C THR A 197 -10.62 -16.70 -9.07
N PRO A 198 -9.49 -17.39 -8.83
CA PRO A 198 -9.44 -18.84 -8.80
C PRO A 198 -10.18 -19.42 -7.58
N ASN A 199 -10.37 -20.73 -7.58
CA ASN A 199 -10.80 -21.43 -6.38
C ASN A 199 -9.62 -21.66 -5.44
N GLU A 200 -9.93 -21.80 -4.15
CA GLU A 200 -8.95 -22.08 -3.12
C GLU A 200 -8.21 -23.39 -3.41
N ILE A 201 -6.88 -23.33 -3.42
CA ILE A 201 -6.03 -24.52 -3.43
C ILE A 201 -5.87 -24.96 -1.97
N PRO A 202 -6.20 -26.21 -1.60
CA PRO A 202 -6.05 -26.68 -0.23
C PRO A 202 -4.63 -26.48 0.28
N ARG A 203 -4.47 -25.60 1.27
CA ARG A 203 -3.17 -25.36 1.89
C ARG A 203 -2.84 -26.55 2.78
N GLN A 204 -1.72 -27.22 2.53
CA GLN A 204 -1.18 -28.16 3.52
C GLN A 204 -0.92 -27.37 4.80
N LYS A 205 -1.45 -27.85 5.93
CA LYS A 205 -1.18 -27.25 7.24
C LYS A 205 0.34 -27.21 7.43
N ALA A 206 0.91 -26.01 7.47
CA ALA A 206 2.29 -25.85 7.88
C ALA A 206 2.40 -26.42 9.30
N LYS A 207 3.39 -27.28 9.54
CA LYS A 207 3.70 -27.73 10.91
C LYS A 207 4.09 -26.50 11.71
N ASN A 208 3.25 -26.12 12.68
CA ASN A 208 3.60 -25.12 13.67
C ASN A 208 4.76 -25.67 14.49
N LYS A 209 5.98 -25.26 14.17
CA LYS A 209 7.07 -25.34 15.12
C LYS A 209 6.86 -24.21 16.13
N THR A 210 6.55 -24.56 17.37
CA THR A 210 6.70 -23.66 18.52
C THR A 210 8.20 -23.51 18.79
N GLU A 211 8.85 -22.65 18.02
CA GLU A 211 10.21 -22.18 18.32
C GLU A 211 10.09 -20.90 19.17
N LYS A 212 10.92 -20.79 20.21
CA LYS A 212 11.00 -19.58 21.04
C LYS A 212 11.44 -18.43 20.14
N SER A 213 10.68 -17.34 20.13
CA SER A 213 11.02 -16.16 19.33
C SER A 213 11.93 -15.23 20.13
N ASN A 214 13.11 -14.92 19.59
CA ASN A 214 14.03 -13.96 20.19
C ASN A 214 14.08 -12.68 19.35
N PHE A 215 13.95 -11.54 20.02
CA PHE A 215 14.05 -10.23 19.38
C PHE A 215 15.52 -9.77 19.40
N GLU A 216 16.28 -10.21 18.40
CA GLU A 216 17.65 -9.74 18.24
C GLU A 216 17.69 -8.25 17.88
N PHE A 217 18.81 -7.60 18.22
CA PHE A 217 19.01 -6.17 17.96
C PHE A 217 18.76 -5.80 16.48
N GLY A 218 19.18 -6.64 15.53
CA GLY A 218 18.95 -6.41 14.10
C GLY A 218 17.48 -6.46 13.67
N PHE A 219 16.64 -7.23 14.38
CA PHE A 219 15.19 -7.26 14.14
C PHE A 219 14.50 -6.04 14.77
N ILE A 220 14.96 -5.60 15.94
CA ILE A 220 14.45 -4.39 16.59
C ILE A 220 14.74 -3.15 15.72
N THR A 221 15.96 -3.03 15.17
CA THR A 221 16.32 -1.86 14.35
C THR A 221 15.48 -1.77 13.08
N ILE A 222 15.27 -2.88 12.35
CA ILE A 222 14.41 -2.86 11.16
C ILE A 222 12.93 -2.62 11.51
N THR A 223 12.47 -3.09 12.67
CA THR A 223 11.11 -2.82 13.15
C THR A 223 10.90 -1.34 13.41
N LEU A 224 11.85 -0.68 14.11
CA LEU A 224 11.82 0.77 14.33
C LEU A 224 11.95 1.54 13.01
N ALA A 225 12.86 1.13 12.13
CA ALA A 225 13.02 1.71 10.80
C ALA A 225 11.72 1.66 10.00
N TYR A 226 11.02 0.53 10.03
CA TYR A 226 9.79 0.33 9.28
C TYR A 226 8.62 1.14 9.85
N GLY A 227 8.59 1.37 11.17
CA GLY A 227 7.68 2.32 11.80
C GLY A 227 7.96 3.77 11.39
N LEU A 228 9.23 4.20 11.40
CA LEU A 228 9.63 5.53 10.94
C LEU A 228 9.36 5.74 9.45
N PHE A 229 9.59 4.72 8.63
CA PHE A 229 9.19 4.72 7.22
C PHE A 229 7.68 4.95 7.10
N GLY A 230 6.87 4.17 7.81
CA GLY A 230 5.41 4.33 7.85
C GLY A 230 4.96 5.73 8.24
N PHE A 231 5.66 6.37 9.18
CA PHE A 231 5.42 7.76 9.58
C PHE A 231 5.81 8.77 8.49
N GLY A 232 6.99 8.64 7.87
CA GLY A 232 7.51 9.63 6.94
C GLY A 232 6.76 9.64 5.61
N TYR A 233 6.76 8.51 4.90
CA TYR A 233 6.28 8.45 3.51
C TYR A 233 4.82 8.91 3.38
N VAL A 234 4.01 8.56 4.38
CA VAL A 234 2.56 8.78 4.37
C VAL A 234 2.20 10.25 4.49
N ILE A 235 3.08 11.08 5.04
CA ILE A 235 2.85 12.53 5.19
C ILE A 235 2.79 13.18 3.81
N LEU A 236 3.83 12.99 2.98
CA LEU A 236 3.79 13.45 1.60
C LEU A 236 2.66 12.74 0.84
N GLY A 237 2.53 11.42 1.00
CA GLY A 237 1.48 10.65 0.35
C GLY A 237 0.06 11.14 0.65
N THR A 238 -0.20 11.73 1.81
CA THR A 238 -1.53 12.27 2.17
C THR A 238 -1.72 13.69 1.65
N PHE A 239 -0.69 14.53 1.78
CA PHE A 239 -0.83 15.98 1.59
C PHE A 239 -0.28 16.51 0.27
N ILE A 240 0.33 15.70 -0.60
CA ILE A 240 0.96 16.19 -1.83
C ILE A 240 -0.01 16.94 -2.75
N SER A 241 -1.23 16.44 -2.94
CA SER A 241 -2.26 17.12 -3.75
C SER A 241 -2.81 18.37 -3.05
N ALA A 242 -2.97 18.33 -1.73
CA ALA A 242 -3.37 19.49 -0.95
C ALA A 242 -2.31 20.62 -1.04
N MET A 243 -1.03 20.27 -0.91
CA MET A 243 0.11 21.17 -1.07
C MET A 243 0.17 21.78 -2.47
N ALA A 244 -0.10 20.99 -3.51
CA ALA A 244 -0.18 21.49 -4.88
C ALA A 244 -1.33 22.50 -5.07
N ARG A 245 -2.53 22.20 -4.55
CA ARG A 245 -3.71 23.09 -4.62
C ARG A 245 -3.52 24.38 -3.83
N SER A 246 -2.97 24.31 -2.62
CA SER A 246 -2.90 25.44 -1.68
C SER A 246 -1.74 26.39 -1.96
N THR A 247 -0.80 26.01 -2.82
CA THR A 247 0.39 26.80 -3.15
C THR A 247 0.24 27.38 -4.56
N PRO A 248 0.07 28.70 -4.74
CA PRO A 248 -0.28 29.29 -6.04
C PRO A 248 0.62 28.87 -7.21
N GLU A 249 1.93 28.78 -6.99
CA GLU A 249 2.91 28.37 -8.01
C GLU A 249 2.82 26.88 -8.41
N LEU A 250 2.21 26.05 -7.55
CA LEU A 250 2.13 24.60 -7.73
C LEU A 250 0.78 24.12 -8.26
N VAL A 251 -0.26 24.97 -8.30
CA VAL A 251 -1.60 24.62 -8.80
C VAL A 251 -1.57 23.89 -10.15
N PRO A 252 -0.75 24.29 -11.15
CA PRO A 252 -0.67 23.57 -12.42
C PRO A 252 -0.22 22.10 -12.31
N THR A 253 0.45 21.73 -11.22
CA THR A 253 0.96 20.37 -10.99
C THR A 253 -0.05 19.43 -10.35
N GLU A 254 -1.11 19.97 -9.73
CA GLU A 254 -2.08 19.20 -8.97
C GLU A 254 -2.67 17.99 -9.72
N PRO A 255 -3.04 18.09 -11.02
CA PRO A 255 -3.56 16.93 -11.76
C PRO A 255 -2.55 15.80 -11.93
N TYR A 256 -1.25 16.11 -11.85
CA TYR A 256 -0.17 15.22 -12.24
C TYR A 256 0.56 14.60 -11.06
N VAL A 257 0.63 15.27 -9.91
CA VAL A 257 1.45 14.80 -8.77
C VAL A 257 1.05 13.40 -8.32
N TRP A 258 -0.24 13.12 -8.13
CA TRP A 258 -0.68 11.78 -7.71
C TRP A 258 -0.61 10.74 -8.84
N LEU A 259 -0.87 11.17 -10.08
CA LEU A 259 -0.71 10.33 -11.26
C LEU A 259 0.74 9.84 -11.38
N MET A 260 1.72 10.73 -11.17
CA MET A 260 3.14 10.40 -11.21
C MET A 260 3.52 9.39 -10.11
N VAL A 261 3.03 9.57 -8.88
CA VAL A 261 3.23 8.58 -7.81
C VAL A 261 2.72 7.20 -8.25
N GLY A 262 1.51 7.14 -8.83
CA GLY A 262 0.92 5.90 -9.32
C GLY A 262 1.72 5.24 -10.45
N LEU A 263 2.10 6.01 -11.48
CA LEU A 263 2.87 5.51 -12.62
C LEU A 263 4.25 5.02 -12.22
N CYS A 264 4.96 5.78 -11.38
CA CYS A 264 6.26 5.37 -10.84
C CYS A 264 6.16 4.18 -9.89
N GLY A 265 5.02 3.98 -9.22
CA GLY A 265 4.76 2.85 -8.32
C GLY A 265 4.61 1.49 -9.00
N ILE A 266 4.20 1.46 -10.28
CA ILE A 266 3.98 0.22 -11.03
C ILE A 266 5.25 -0.65 -11.15
N PRO A 267 6.40 -0.15 -11.63
CA PRO A 267 7.61 -0.97 -11.79
C PRO A 267 8.32 -1.31 -10.47
N THR A 268 8.06 -0.54 -9.41
CA THR A 268 8.76 -0.58 -8.12
C THR A 268 8.76 -1.95 -7.47
N VAL A 269 7.64 -2.68 -7.56
CA VAL A 269 7.46 -4.01 -6.93
C VAL A 269 8.33 -5.11 -7.56
N MET A 270 8.88 -4.86 -8.75
CA MET A 270 9.85 -5.73 -9.41
C MET A 270 11.28 -5.20 -9.26
N PHE A 271 11.45 -3.89 -9.39
CA PHE A 271 12.76 -3.24 -9.39
C PHE A 271 13.53 -3.44 -8.08
N TRP A 272 12.91 -3.16 -6.92
CA TRP A 272 13.61 -3.20 -5.64
C TRP A 272 13.99 -4.61 -5.18
N PRO A 273 13.13 -5.63 -5.29
CA PRO A 273 13.53 -7.01 -5.04
C PRO A 273 14.66 -7.48 -5.96
N TRP A 274 14.63 -7.12 -7.24
CA TRP A 274 15.73 -7.41 -8.17
C TRP A 274 17.04 -6.74 -7.73
N LEU A 275 16.99 -5.47 -7.33
CA LEU A 275 18.16 -4.74 -6.86
C LEU A 275 18.69 -5.34 -5.55
N GLY A 276 17.81 -5.69 -4.62
CA GLY A 276 18.13 -6.37 -3.36
C GLY A 276 18.89 -7.69 -3.55
N GLN A 277 18.58 -8.45 -4.61
CA GLN A 277 19.36 -9.65 -4.95
C GLN A 277 20.79 -9.36 -5.41
N ARG A 278 21.08 -8.17 -5.94
CA ARG A 278 22.41 -7.79 -6.43
C ARG A 278 23.27 -7.12 -5.38
N ILE A 279 22.67 -6.27 -4.56
CA ILE A 279 23.38 -5.42 -3.59
C ILE A 279 23.00 -5.71 -2.15
N SER A 280 22.29 -6.81 -1.87
CA SER A 280 21.61 -7.18 -0.60
C SER A 280 20.40 -6.33 -0.23
N ASN A 281 19.41 -6.95 0.42
CA ASN A 281 18.13 -6.35 0.75
C ASN A 281 18.26 -5.18 1.74
N ASP A 282 19.14 -5.30 2.75
CA ASP A 282 19.39 -4.24 3.75
C ASP A 282 19.95 -2.96 3.11
N PHE A 283 20.91 -3.10 2.19
CA PHE A 283 21.49 -1.97 1.47
C PHE A 283 20.51 -1.37 0.47
N ALA A 284 19.74 -2.20 -0.25
CA ALA A 284 18.69 -1.72 -1.14
C ALA A 284 17.61 -0.93 -0.37
N LEU A 285 17.22 -1.39 0.83
CA LEU A 285 16.29 -0.67 1.72
C LEU A 285 16.84 0.69 2.15
N MET A 286 18.11 0.73 2.58
CA MET A 286 18.78 1.99 2.94
C MET A 286 18.73 2.99 1.79
N ILE A 287 19.10 2.57 0.57
CA ILE A 287 19.06 3.44 -0.62
C ILE A 287 17.63 3.89 -0.91
N ALA A 288 16.66 2.98 -0.91
CA ALA A 288 15.26 3.30 -1.19
C ALA A 288 14.71 4.36 -0.23
N CYS A 289 14.91 4.17 1.09
CA CYS A 289 14.48 5.14 2.11
C CYS A 289 15.22 6.49 1.95
N ALA A 290 16.51 6.48 1.63
CA ALA A 290 17.28 7.71 1.42
C ALA A 290 16.80 8.47 0.17
N VAL A 291 16.52 7.77 -0.93
CA VAL A 291 15.97 8.36 -2.16
C VAL A 291 14.60 8.98 -1.89
N GLU A 292 13.74 8.30 -1.14
CA GLU A 292 12.44 8.83 -0.74
C GLU A 292 12.57 10.05 0.17
N ALA A 293 13.44 10.00 1.18
CA ALA A 293 13.74 11.14 2.05
C ALA A 293 14.18 12.38 1.25
N ILE A 294 15.13 12.20 0.33
CA ILE A 294 15.58 13.26 -0.57
C ILE A 294 14.43 13.81 -1.40
N GLY A 295 13.56 12.94 -1.93
CA GLY A 295 12.37 13.36 -2.66
C GLY A 295 11.44 14.24 -1.82
N ILE A 296 11.13 13.84 -0.59
CA ILE A 296 10.29 14.65 0.31
C ILE A 296 10.95 15.99 0.65
N TYR A 297 12.26 16.01 0.90
CA TYR A 297 12.99 17.25 1.19
C TYR A 297 13.01 18.21 0.01
N VAL A 298 13.25 17.69 -1.20
CA VAL A 298 13.26 18.45 -2.46
C VAL A 298 11.90 19.10 -2.73
N ALA A 299 10.80 18.48 -2.29
CA ALA A 299 9.45 19.01 -2.45
C ALA A 299 9.25 20.42 -1.86
N VAL A 300 10.05 20.80 -0.86
CA VAL A 300 9.88 22.05 -0.10
C VAL A 300 11.10 22.97 -0.13
N VAL A 301 12.24 22.48 -0.63
CA VAL A 301 13.48 23.29 -0.77
C VAL A 301 13.71 23.75 -2.21
N VAL A 302 13.31 22.95 -3.21
CA VAL A 302 13.42 23.34 -4.62
C VAL A 302 12.17 24.13 -5.01
N PRO A 303 12.29 25.41 -5.39
CA PRO A 303 11.14 26.24 -5.73
C PRO A 303 10.42 25.77 -7.01
N GLY A 304 9.16 26.16 -7.12
CA GLY A 304 8.32 25.91 -8.29
C GLY A 304 7.97 24.43 -8.51
N GLN A 305 7.51 24.14 -9.72
CA GLN A 305 6.89 22.86 -10.09
C GLN A 305 7.87 21.67 -10.07
N THR A 306 9.16 21.93 -10.30
CA THR A 306 10.18 20.89 -10.40
C THR A 306 10.31 20.09 -9.10
N GLY A 307 10.32 20.77 -7.95
CA GLY A 307 10.50 20.13 -6.65
C GLY A 307 9.42 19.09 -6.34
N ILE A 308 8.15 19.46 -6.50
CA ILE A 308 7.01 18.58 -6.21
C ILE A 308 6.88 17.41 -7.21
N ILE A 309 7.23 17.60 -8.49
CA ILE A 309 7.22 16.53 -9.49
C ILE A 309 8.32 15.50 -9.23
N ILE A 310 9.53 15.95 -8.84
CA ILE A 310 10.59 15.06 -8.39
C ILE A 310 10.14 14.29 -7.15
N ALA A 311 9.56 14.97 -6.17
CA ALA A 311 9.06 14.35 -4.94
C ALA A 311 8.01 13.26 -5.21
N ALA A 312 7.01 13.56 -6.05
CA ALA A 312 5.99 12.61 -6.48
C ALA A 312 6.60 11.37 -7.15
N SER A 313 7.55 11.58 -8.05
CA SER A 313 8.23 10.51 -8.79
C SER A 313 9.03 9.61 -7.85
N LEU A 314 9.80 10.20 -6.93
CA LEU A 314 10.64 9.47 -5.98
C LEU A 314 9.81 8.73 -4.93
N LEU A 315 8.71 9.32 -4.44
CA LEU A 315 7.74 8.64 -3.58
C LEU A 315 7.18 7.39 -4.27
N GLY A 316 6.66 7.55 -5.50
CA GLY A 316 6.12 6.42 -6.27
C GLY A 316 7.17 5.34 -6.55
N ALA A 317 8.38 5.76 -6.91
CA ALA A 317 9.48 4.87 -7.25
C ALA A 317 10.04 4.08 -6.05
N THR A 318 9.62 4.36 -4.81
CA THR A 318 10.23 3.78 -3.60
C THR A 318 9.24 3.09 -2.67
N PHE A 319 8.12 3.71 -2.31
CA PHE A 319 7.32 3.29 -1.14
C PHE A 319 6.87 1.82 -1.19
N MET A 320 6.33 1.36 -2.34
CA MET A 320 5.91 -0.04 -2.51
C MET A 320 7.08 -1.01 -2.41
N GLY A 321 8.24 -0.62 -2.92
CA GLY A 321 9.45 -1.43 -2.91
C GLY A 321 10.01 -1.59 -1.50
N ILE A 322 10.00 -0.49 -0.73
CA ILE A 322 10.40 -0.50 0.68
C ILE A 322 9.49 -1.43 1.49
N THR A 323 8.17 -1.35 1.32
CA THR A 323 7.24 -2.25 2.05
C THR A 323 7.52 -3.73 1.78
N ALA A 324 7.78 -4.10 0.52
CA ALA A 324 8.09 -5.49 0.16
C ALA A 324 9.45 -5.94 0.71
N LEU A 325 10.51 -5.14 0.52
CA LEU A 325 11.85 -5.46 0.98
C LEU A 325 11.93 -5.53 2.51
N ALA A 326 11.24 -4.65 3.24
CA ALA A 326 11.28 -4.59 4.69
C ALA A 326 10.72 -5.86 5.33
N LEU A 327 9.66 -6.43 4.75
CA LEU A 327 9.11 -7.71 5.19
C LEU A 327 10.06 -8.88 4.91
N LEU A 328 10.69 -8.91 3.72
CA LEU A 328 11.67 -9.94 3.36
C LEU A 328 12.90 -9.90 4.27
N GLU A 329 13.46 -8.72 4.47
CA GLU A 329 14.65 -8.52 5.29
C GLU A 329 14.35 -8.74 6.78
N GLY A 330 13.19 -8.27 7.26
CA GLY A 330 12.78 -8.47 8.65
C GLY A 330 12.50 -9.94 8.96
N GLN A 331 11.98 -10.71 8.00
CA GLN A 331 11.90 -12.17 8.12
C GLN A 331 13.30 -12.81 8.22
N ALA A 332 14.27 -12.34 7.42
CA ALA A 332 15.63 -12.88 7.44
C ALA A 332 16.39 -12.59 8.75
N ARG A 333 16.02 -11.52 9.46
CA ARG A 333 16.60 -11.13 10.76
C ARG A 333 15.90 -11.70 11.98
N PHE A 334 14.77 -12.38 11.80
CA PHE A 334 13.94 -12.85 12.91
C PHE A 334 14.12 -14.35 13.15
N ASP A 335 14.60 -14.70 14.34
CA ASP A 335 14.64 -16.09 14.80
C ASP A 335 13.28 -16.48 15.40
N GLY A 336 12.38 -16.92 14.53
CA GLY A 336 11.02 -17.32 14.89
C GLY A 336 10.11 -17.51 13.70
N THR A 337 8.79 -17.49 13.93
CA THR A 337 7.83 -17.72 12.85
C THR A 337 7.64 -16.49 11.97
N VAL A 338 7.45 -16.72 10.66
CA VAL A 338 7.12 -15.67 9.68
C VAL A 338 5.86 -14.89 10.08
N ILE A 339 4.90 -15.56 10.73
CA ILE A 339 3.65 -14.95 11.21
C ILE A 339 3.96 -13.86 12.24
N ILE A 340 4.80 -14.16 13.23
CA ILE A 340 5.16 -13.20 14.29
C ILE A 340 5.98 -12.06 13.71
N SER A 341 7.01 -12.34 12.90
CA SER A 341 7.83 -11.31 12.24
C SER A 341 6.96 -10.33 11.45
N THR A 342 6.08 -10.87 10.60
CA THR A 342 5.18 -10.07 9.76
C THR A 342 4.21 -9.26 10.62
N ALA A 343 3.65 -9.83 11.69
CA ALA A 343 2.73 -9.14 12.58
C ALA A 343 3.40 -7.96 13.30
N VAL A 344 4.62 -8.14 13.83
CA VAL A 344 5.38 -7.08 14.51
C VAL A 344 5.73 -5.95 13.53
N LEU A 345 6.30 -6.29 12.37
CA LEU A 345 6.69 -5.31 11.35
C LEU A 345 5.46 -4.54 10.83
N THR A 346 4.38 -5.24 10.52
CA THR A 346 3.14 -4.62 10.02
C THR A 346 2.51 -3.72 11.08
N SER A 347 2.58 -4.11 12.36
CA SER A 347 2.11 -3.27 13.47
C SER A 347 2.95 -2.00 13.62
N ALA A 348 4.27 -2.11 13.57
CA ALA A 348 5.16 -0.95 13.65
C ALA A 348 4.93 0.03 12.49
N PHE A 349 4.85 -0.48 11.26
CA PHE A 349 4.49 0.30 10.07
C PHE A 349 3.12 0.97 10.22
N GLY A 350 2.11 0.21 10.65
CA GLY A 350 0.76 0.71 10.87
C GLY A 350 0.67 1.81 11.92
N VAL A 351 1.45 1.72 13.01
CA VAL A 351 1.55 2.78 14.03
C VAL A 351 2.16 4.04 13.44
N GLY A 352 3.25 3.94 12.67
CA GLY A 352 3.83 5.07 11.96
C GLY A 352 2.81 5.74 11.05
N GLN A 353 2.10 4.94 10.25
CA GLN A 353 1.09 5.44 9.32
C GLN A 353 -0.12 6.08 10.00
N MET A 354 -0.51 5.59 11.18
CA MET A 354 -1.56 6.20 11.98
C MET A 354 -1.13 7.57 12.50
N VAL A 355 0.10 7.72 12.97
CA VAL A 355 0.57 8.96 13.60
C VAL A 355 0.91 10.03 12.56
N GLY A 356 1.52 9.66 11.44
CA GLY A 356 2.07 10.58 10.44
C GLY A 356 1.08 11.65 9.93
N PRO A 357 -0.07 11.27 9.35
CA PRO A 357 -1.00 12.23 8.74
C PRO A 357 -1.61 13.19 9.77
N TYR A 358 -2.04 12.68 10.93
CA TYR A 358 -2.58 13.51 12.01
C TYR A 358 -1.52 14.47 12.56
N PHE A 359 -0.30 14.00 12.79
CA PHE A 359 0.82 14.86 13.19
C PHE A 359 1.09 15.96 12.16
N ALA A 360 1.17 15.61 10.88
CA ALA A 360 1.41 16.57 9.82
C ALA A 360 0.28 17.59 9.71
N GLY A 361 -0.99 17.16 9.83
CA GLY A 361 -2.14 18.05 9.87
C GLY A 361 -2.06 19.08 10.99
N LEU A 362 -1.75 18.64 12.23
CA LEU A 362 -1.55 19.53 13.37
C LEU A 362 -0.42 20.55 13.14
N VAL A 363 0.66 20.13 12.49
CA VAL A 363 1.78 21.02 12.14
C VAL A 363 1.34 22.03 11.08
N ILE A 364 0.70 21.57 10.00
CA ILE A 364 0.26 22.41 8.88
C ILE A 364 -0.72 23.48 9.35
N ASP A 365 -1.73 23.13 10.15
CA ASP A 365 -2.72 24.10 10.63
C ASP A 365 -2.11 25.11 11.61
N LYS A 366 -1.14 24.69 12.42
CA LYS A 366 -0.45 25.59 13.37
C LYS A 366 0.54 26.53 12.71
N THR A 367 1.26 26.07 11.69
CA THR A 367 2.33 26.86 11.03
C THR A 367 1.85 27.56 9.76
N GLY A 368 0.72 27.14 9.19
CA GLY A 368 0.26 27.56 7.87
C GLY A 368 1.14 27.05 6.72
N SER A 369 2.01 26.05 6.96
CA SER A 369 2.99 25.61 5.96
C SER A 369 3.23 24.10 5.98
N PHE A 370 3.29 23.51 4.78
CA PHE A 370 3.66 22.11 4.58
C PHE A 370 5.16 21.85 4.84
N ALA A 371 6.02 22.88 4.74
CA ALA A 371 7.46 22.73 4.80
C ALA A 371 7.94 22.03 6.08
N THR A 372 7.44 22.45 7.25
CA THR A 372 7.84 21.86 8.53
C THR A 372 7.47 20.39 8.61
N ALA A 373 6.26 20.01 8.19
CA ALA A 373 5.82 18.62 8.19
C ALA A 373 6.66 17.75 7.23
N MET A 374 6.99 18.27 6.04
CA MET A 374 7.82 17.56 5.06
C MET A 374 9.27 17.41 5.52
N ILE A 375 9.86 18.42 6.17
CA ILE A 375 11.21 18.33 6.74
C ILE A 375 11.28 17.28 7.86
N VAL A 376 10.29 17.26 8.76
CA VAL A 376 10.22 16.24 9.82
C VAL A 376 10.04 14.84 9.22
N SER A 377 9.17 14.71 8.21
CA SER A 377 8.98 13.47 7.44
C SER A 377 10.29 12.97 6.81
N SER A 378 10.99 13.85 6.08
CA SER A 378 12.29 13.54 5.48
C SER A 378 13.33 13.14 6.52
N GLY A 379 13.39 13.84 7.66
CA GLY A 379 14.31 13.49 8.75
C GLY A 379 14.03 12.10 9.31
N ALA A 380 12.76 11.76 9.53
CA ALA A 380 12.35 10.42 9.97
C ALA A 380 12.73 9.33 8.96
N LEU A 381 12.55 9.59 7.66
CA LEU A 381 12.97 8.67 6.59
C LEU A 381 14.49 8.50 6.50
N MET A 382 15.27 9.56 6.74
CA MET A 382 16.73 9.46 6.78
C MET A 382 17.20 8.60 7.97
N VAL A 383 16.58 8.78 9.14
CA VAL A 383 16.85 7.90 10.30
C VAL A 383 16.42 6.47 9.98
N ALA A 384 15.26 6.26 9.34
CA ALA A 384 14.83 4.95 8.89
C ALA A 384 15.86 4.32 7.96
N ALA A 385 16.37 5.06 6.96
CA ALA A 385 17.39 4.59 6.02
C ALA A 385 18.62 4.03 6.74
N LEU A 386 19.14 4.76 7.73
CA LEU A 386 20.30 4.32 8.53
C LEU A 386 20.00 3.04 9.33
N LEU A 387 18.80 2.95 9.92
CA LEU A 387 18.38 1.78 10.72
C LEU A 387 18.04 0.55 9.86
N MET A 388 17.79 0.72 8.55
CA MET A 388 17.57 -0.40 7.62
C MET A 388 18.83 -1.24 7.41
N LEU A 389 20.03 -0.69 7.59
CA LEU A 389 21.27 -1.47 7.49
C LEU A 389 21.33 -2.54 8.58
N ASN A 390 21.76 -3.75 8.22
CA ASN A 390 21.93 -4.81 9.22
C ASN A 390 23.14 -4.47 10.12
N PRO A 391 22.98 -4.37 11.45
CA PRO A 391 24.08 -4.06 12.37
C PRO A 391 25.26 -5.03 12.27
N GLN A 392 25.02 -6.30 11.90
CA GLN A 392 26.09 -7.30 11.70
C GLN A 392 27.06 -6.91 10.57
N ARG A 393 26.62 -6.10 9.60
CA ARG A 393 27.48 -5.59 8.53
C ARG A 393 28.53 -4.64 9.06
N LEU A 394 28.18 -3.79 10.04
CA LEU A 394 29.11 -2.85 10.67
C LEU A 394 30.13 -3.57 11.56
N ALA A 395 29.77 -4.71 12.12
CA ALA A 395 30.67 -5.55 12.92
C ALA A 395 31.79 -6.16 12.07
N LYS A 396 31.52 -6.51 10.80
CA LYS A 396 32.51 -7.06 9.86
C LYS A 396 33.57 -6.06 9.38
N PHE A 397 33.34 -4.75 9.53
CA PHE A 397 34.33 -3.71 9.19
C PHE A 397 35.23 -3.32 10.38
N ARG A 398 34.93 -3.80 11.59
CA ARG A 398 35.73 -3.55 12.81
C ARG A 398 36.74 -4.67 13.12
N ASN A 399 36.68 -5.77 12.38
CA ASN A 399 37.66 -6.85 12.35
C ASN A 399 38.37 -6.83 10.99
#